data_AF-A0A9P7C2G8-F1
#
_entry.id   AF-A0A9P7C2G8-F1
#
_cell.length_a   1.000
_cell.length_b   1.000
_cell.length_c   1.000
_cell.angle_alpha   90.00
_cell.angle_beta   90.00
_cell.angle_gamma   90.00
#
_symmetry.space_group_name_H-M   'P 1'
#
loop_
_entity.id
_entity.type
_entity.pdbx_description
1 polymer ?
#
loop_
_entity_poly.entity_id
_entity_poly.type
_entity_poly.pdbx_seq_one_letter_code
_entity_poly.pdbx_strand_id
1 'polypeptide(L)'
;MLRLRRSPFGMILRATHANPRRVDALGYSVFGVRLTAYVASGVLTGIAGLLLANLTAFASPSYMSWPVSGELIVMVVIGGLGNVLGPIFGAVAYLLMEEAFKSVTQHWMLLIGPVVVVIAMLARGGYGRSRAGRGPAGQAPAQKAQASKAEVKEASV
;
A
#
# COMPACT_ATOMS: atom_id res chain seq x y z
N MET A 1 18.74 2.32 -0.36
CA MET A 1 17.65 1.74 -1.18
C MET A 1 18.02 1.35 -2.62
N LEU A 2 18.94 2.04 -3.32
CA LEU A 2 19.29 1.70 -4.71
C LEU A 2 19.94 0.31 -4.89
N ARG A 3 20.63 -0.21 -3.86
CA ARG A 3 21.27 -1.54 -3.90
C ARG A 3 20.28 -2.71 -3.89
N LEU A 4 19.16 -2.63 -3.16
CA LEU A 4 18.12 -3.66 -3.21
C LEU A 4 17.40 -3.67 -4.58
N ARG A 5 17.20 -2.50 -5.19
CA ARG A 5 16.58 -2.40 -6.53
C ARG A 5 17.46 -2.96 -7.65
N ARG A 6 18.79 -2.94 -7.48
CA ARG A 6 19.76 -3.52 -8.44
C ARG A 6 20.15 -4.96 -8.11
N SER A 7 19.72 -5.51 -6.98
CA SER A 7 19.95 -6.91 -6.60
C SER A 7 19.21 -7.85 -7.56
N PRO A 8 19.77 -9.06 -7.84
CA PRO A 8 19.08 -10.11 -8.60
C PRO A 8 17.66 -10.39 -8.10
N PHE A 9 17.45 -10.33 -6.77
CA PHE A 9 16.13 -10.52 -6.17
C PHE A 9 15.11 -9.46 -6.60
N GLY A 10 15.50 -8.18 -6.61
CA GLY A 10 14.63 -7.08 -7.05
C GLY A 10 14.32 -7.13 -8.55
N MET A 11 15.25 -7.64 -9.35
CA MET A 11 15.06 -7.86 -10.78
C MET A 11 14.04 -8.97 -11.06
N ILE A 12 14.19 -10.11 -10.37
CA ILE A 12 13.26 -11.25 -10.47
C ILE A 12 11.87 -10.84 -9.99
N LEU A 13 11.76 -10.09 -8.88
CA LEU A 13 10.46 -9.61 -8.37
C LEU A 13 9.73 -8.71 -9.39
N ARG A 14 10.47 -7.81 -10.05
CA ARG A 14 9.91 -6.98 -11.14
C ARG A 14 9.53 -7.81 -12.37
N ALA A 15 10.33 -8.81 -12.73
CA ALA A 15 10.03 -9.71 -13.83
C ALA A 15 8.75 -10.50 -13.57
N THR A 16 8.57 -11.01 -12.35
CA THR A 16 7.37 -11.73 -11.91
C THR A 16 6.12 -10.85 -11.94
N HIS A 17 6.27 -9.55 -11.65
CA HIS A 17 5.18 -8.59 -11.75
C HIS A 17 4.82 -8.24 -13.21
N ALA A 18 5.80 -8.20 -14.12
CA ALA A 18 5.57 -7.85 -15.52
C ALA A 18 4.96 -8.99 -16.34
N ASN A 19 5.52 -10.21 -16.23
CA ASN A 19 5.00 -11.38 -16.92
C ASN A 19 5.33 -12.67 -16.14
N PRO A 20 4.42 -13.15 -15.27
CA PRO A 20 4.67 -14.33 -14.43
C PRO A 20 4.88 -15.61 -15.26
N ARG A 21 4.18 -15.76 -16.40
CA ARG A 21 4.33 -16.94 -17.27
C ARG A 21 5.75 -17.06 -17.84
N ARG A 22 6.39 -15.92 -18.14
CA ARG A 22 7.77 -15.90 -18.67
C ARG A 22 8.81 -16.24 -17.61
N VAL A 23 8.55 -15.89 -16.35
CA VAL A 23 9.45 -16.23 -15.23
C VAL A 23 9.39 -17.72 -14.90
N ASP A 24 8.19 -18.29 -14.97
CA ASP A 24 7.98 -19.73 -14.77
C ASP A 24 8.67 -20.56 -15.86
N ALA A 25 8.58 -20.13 -17.13
CA ALA A 25 9.29 -20.75 -18.25
C ALA A 25 10.83 -20.67 -18.16
N LEU A 26 11.38 -19.74 -17.36
CA LEU A 26 12.81 -19.62 -17.08
C LEU A 26 13.26 -20.53 -15.91
N GLY A 27 12.35 -21.32 -15.33
CA GLY A 27 12.64 -22.24 -14.22
C GLY A 27 12.58 -21.61 -12.83
N TYR A 28 12.08 -20.36 -12.70
CA TYR A 28 11.90 -19.70 -11.40
C TYR A 28 10.46 -19.87 -10.89
N SER A 29 10.31 -20.34 -9.64
CA SER A 29 8.99 -20.44 -9.02
C SER A 29 8.42 -19.06 -8.68
N VAL A 30 7.39 -18.64 -9.42
CA VAL A 30 6.67 -17.37 -9.19
C VAL A 30 6.12 -17.29 -7.77
N PHE A 31 5.62 -18.41 -7.25
CA PHE A 31 5.07 -18.51 -5.90
C PHE A 31 6.14 -18.26 -4.83
N GLY A 32 7.32 -18.88 -4.94
CA GLY A 32 8.41 -18.72 -3.96
C GLY A 32 8.92 -17.28 -3.88
N VAL A 33 9.05 -16.60 -5.01
CA VAL A 33 9.46 -15.19 -5.07
C VAL A 33 8.40 -14.28 -4.42
N ARG A 34 7.11 -14.57 -4.61
CA ARG A 34 6.03 -13.79 -3.96
C ARG A 34 5.94 -14.07 -2.47
N LEU A 35 6.10 -15.32 -2.05
CA LEU A 35 6.07 -15.71 -0.66
C LEU A 35 7.21 -15.06 0.13
N THR A 36 8.43 -15.07 -0.40
CA THR A 36 9.58 -14.39 0.24
C THR A 36 9.36 -12.89 0.38
N ALA A 37 8.81 -12.23 -0.64
CA ALA A 37 8.45 -10.81 -0.56
C ALA A 37 7.35 -10.53 0.48
N TYR A 38 6.36 -11.42 0.57
CA TYR A 38 5.28 -11.33 1.56
C TYR A 38 5.80 -11.49 2.99
N VAL A 39 6.60 -12.53 3.25
CA VAL A 39 7.20 -12.80 4.55
C VAL A 39 8.11 -11.65 4.97
N ALA A 40 8.95 -11.13 4.06
CA ALA A 40 9.81 -9.99 4.36
C ALA A 40 9.01 -8.73 4.77
N SER A 41 7.87 -8.49 4.10
CA SER A 41 6.96 -7.38 4.45
C SER A 41 6.29 -7.62 5.81
N GLY A 42 5.84 -8.85 6.07
CA GLY A 42 5.24 -9.24 7.35
C GLY A 42 6.19 -9.11 8.53
N VAL A 43 7.47 -9.48 8.36
CA VAL A 43 8.50 -9.31 9.39
C VAL A 43 8.70 -7.82 9.71
N LEU A 44 8.80 -6.96 8.69
CA LEU A 44 8.96 -5.52 8.90
C LEU A 44 7.75 -4.91 9.63
N THR A 45 6.53 -5.27 9.23
CA THR A 45 5.29 -4.82 9.90
C THR A 45 5.19 -5.36 11.32
N GLY A 46 5.59 -6.60 11.57
CA GLY A 46 5.60 -7.20 12.90
C GLY A 46 6.57 -6.49 13.85
N ILE A 47 7.77 -6.16 13.38
CA ILE A 47 8.75 -5.37 14.16
C ILE A 47 8.19 -3.98 14.48
N ALA A 48 7.55 -3.32 13.51
CA ALA A 48 6.93 -2.01 13.74
C ALA A 48 5.81 -2.08 14.79
N GLY A 49 4.96 -3.11 14.74
CA GLY A 49 3.90 -3.33 15.72
C GLY A 49 4.43 -3.65 17.12
N LEU A 50 5.49 -4.47 17.21
CA LEU A 50 6.16 -4.77 18.49
C LEU A 50 6.76 -3.51 19.11
N LEU A 51 7.39 -2.65 18.30
CA LEU A 51 7.93 -1.38 18.75
C LEU A 51 6.83 -0.43 19.22
N LEU A 52 5.70 -0.38 18.53
CA LEU A 52 4.54 0.42 18.94
C LEU A 52 3.97 -0.07 20.29
N ALA A 53 3.82 -1.39 20.47
CA ALA A 53 3.36 -1.98 21.72
C ALA A 53 4.34 -1.73 22.88
N ASN A 54 5.65 -1.75 22.60
CA ASN A 54 6.67 -1.41 23.58
C ASN A 54 6.61 0.07 23.99
N LEU A 55 6.38 0.97 23.03
CA LEU A 55 6.24 2.40 23.27
C LEU A 55 5.00 2.73 24.11
N THR A 56 3.86 2.10 23.82
CA THR A 56 2.61 2.40 24.53
C THR A 56 2.49 1.67 25.87
N ALA A 57 3.28 0.62 26.09
CA ALA A 57 3.23 -0.29 27.25
C ALA A 57 1.83 -0.86 27.59
N PHE A 58 0.85 -0.61 26.70
CA PHE A 58 -0.55 -0.93 26.85
C PHE A 58 -1.13 -1.20 25.47
N ALA A 59 -1.79 -2.36 25.32
CA ALA A 59 -2.45 -2.76 24.09
C ALA A 59 -3.95 -2.51 24.23
N SER A 60 -4.42 -1.39 23.66
CA SER A 60 -5.85 -1.06 23.65
C SER A 60 -6.54 -1.64 22.40
N PRO A 61 -7.77 -2.19 22.51
CA PRO A 61 -8.57 -2.64 21.36
C PRO A 61 -8.82 -1.54 20.31
N SER A 62 -8.67 -0.27 20.69
CA SER A 62 -8.80 0.87 19.77
C SER A 62 -7.80 0.82 18.61
N TYR A 63 -6.62 0.21 18.77
CA TYR A 63 -5.66 0.03 17.67
C TYR A 63 -6.10 -1.03 16.65
N MET A 64 -7.02 -1.92 17.02
CA MET A 64 -7.59 -2.94 16.12
C MET A 64 -8.89 -2.45 15.44
N SER A 65 -9.26 -1.20 15.68
CA SER A 65 -10.46 -0.62 15.07
C SER A 65 -10.26 -0.35 13.57
N TRP A 66 -11.33 -0.49 12.79
CA TRP A 66 -11.32 -0.25 11.35
C TRP A 66 -10.82 1.15 10.90
N PRO A 67 -11.00 2.25 11.67
CA PRO A 67 -10.53 3.58 11.24
C PRO A 67 -9.01 3.64 11.08
N VAL A 68 -8.26 2.97 11.95
CA VAL A 68 -6.78 2.94 11.92
C VAL A 68 -6.29 2.40 10.57
N SER A 69 -6.97 1.39 10.02
CA SER A 69 -6.63 0.85 8.69
C SER A 69 -6.91 1.84 7.55
N GLY A 70 -7.93 2.69 7.71
CA GLY A 70 -8.26 3.76 6.79
C GLY A 70 -7.16 4.82 6.77
N GLU A 71 -6.72 5.26 7.94
CA GLU A 71 -5.64 6.25 8.09
C GLU A 71 -4.34 5.79 7.41
N LEU A 72 -3.96 4.52 7.59
CA LEU A 72 -2.78 3.95 6.93
C LEU A 72 -2.88 3.97 5.39
N ILE A 73 -4.05 3.64 4.84
CA ILE A 73 -4.28 3.68 3.38
C ILE A 73 -4.18 5.13 2.88
N VAL A 74 -4.72 6.08 3.63
CA VAL A 74 -4.66 7.52 3.30
C VAL A 74 -3.21 7.98 3.22
N MET A 75 -2.40 7.72 4.23
CA MET A 75 -0.98 8.09 4.23
C MET A 75 -0.25 7.56 2.99
N VAL A 76 -0.53 6.31 2.58
CA VAL A 76 0.08 5.70 1.38
C VAL A 76 -0.42 6.38 0.09
N VAL A 77 -1.70 6.70 -0.01
CA VAL A 77 -2.28 7.35 -1.19
C VAL A 77 -1.73 8.78 -1.35
N ILE A 78 -1.65 9.55 -0.27
CA ILE A 78 -1.06 10.90 -0.26
C ILE A 78 0.41 10.84 -0.70
N GLY A 79 1.15 9.88 -0.18
CA GLY A 79 2.58 9.68 -0.49
C GLY A 79 2.88 9.14 -1.89
N GLY A 80 1.89 8.53 -2.55
CA GLY A 80 2.00 7.96 -3.90
C GLY A 80 2.30 6.45 -3.93
N LEU A 81 1.59 5.75 -4.83
CA LEU A 81 1.71 4.31 -5.04
C LEU A 81 2.94 3.99 -5.92
N GLY A 82 4.02 3.49 -5.33
CA GLY A 82 5.15 2.92 -6.08
C GLY A 82 6.55 3.38 -5.66
N ASN A 83 6.67 4.27 -4.68
CA ASN A 83 7.95 4.65 -4.09
C ASN A 83 7.98 4.31 -2.59
N VAL A 84 9.05 3.67 -2.12
CA VAL A 84 9.17 3.26 -0.70
C VAL A 84 9.25 4.46 0.24
N LEU A 85 9.71 5.62 -0.26
CA LEU A 85 9.74 6.87 0.50
C LEU A 85 8.41 7.64 0.45
N GLY A 86 7.50 7.30 -0.47
CA GLY A 86 6.21 7.98 -0.62
C GLY A 86 5.38 7.96 0.67
N PRO A 87 5.11 6.78 1.27
CA PRO A 87 4.34 6.67 2.50
C PRO A 87 4.91 7.45 3.68
N ILE A 88 6.24 7.64 3.74
CA ILE A 88 6.88 8.41 4.81
C ILE A 88 6.52 9.90 4.68
N PHE A 89 6.64 10.47 3.48
CA PHE A 89 6.20 11.84 3.21
C PHE A 89 4.68 12.00 3.40
N GLY A 90 3.90 11.00 2.98
CA GLY A 90 2.46 10.97 3.17
C GLY A 90 2.05 10.93 4.65
N ALA A 91 2.75 10.17 5.48
CA ALA A 91 2.52 10.12 6.94
C ALA A 91 2.82 11.46 7.61
N VAL A 92 3.95 12.12 7.25
CA VAL A 92 4.29 13.44 7.78
C VAL A 92 3.24 14.49 7.37
N ALA A 93 2.85 14.51 6.09
CA ALA A 93 1.85 15.43 5.59
C ALA A 93 0.47 15.20 6.23
N TYR A 94 0.07 13.94 6.38
CA TYR A 94 -1.17 13.56 7.06
C TYR A 94 -1.15 14.03 8.51
N LEU A 95 -0.08 13.77 9.25
CA LEU A 95 0.04 14.15 10.66
C LEU A 95 -0.03 15.67 10.86
N LEU A 96 0.63 16.45 9.99
CA LEU A 96 0.56 17.92 10.03
C LEU A 96 -0.86 18.44 9.75
N MET A 97 -1.56 17.82 8.79
CA MET A 97 -2.95 18.16 8.47
C MET A 97 -3.88 17.80 9.64
N GLU A 98 -3.68 16.62 10.23
CA GLU A 98 -4.45 16.12 11.38
C GLU A 98 -4.30 17.07 12.57
N GLU A 99 -3.08 17.50 12.90
CA GLU A 99 -2.81 18.43 13.99
C GLU A 99 -3.47 19.80 13.74
N ALA A 100 -3.41 20.30 12.50
CA ALA A 100 -4.11 21.53 12.12
C ALA A 100 -5.64 21.40 12.27
N PHE A 101 -6.23 20.26 11.90
CA PHE A 101 -7.67 20.03 11.99
C PHE A 101 -8.16 19.81 13.42
N LYS A 102 -7.37 19.12 14.27
CA LYS A 102 -7.65 18.93 15.70
C LYS A 102 -7.78 20.27 16.43
N SER A 103 -7.03 21.29 16.01
CA SER A 103 -7.10 22.62 16.61
C SER A 103 -8.41 23.38 16.36
N VAL A 104 -9.18 22.99 15.33
CA VAL A 104 -10.39 23.70 14.90
C VAL A 104 -11.68 22.93 15.18
N THR A 105 -11.68 21.58 15.13
CA THR A 105 -12.93 20.80 15.20
C THR A 105 -12.84 19.53 16.08
N GLN A 106 -13.71 19.41 17.10
CA GLN A 106 -13.80 18.23 18.00
C GLN A 106 -14.23 16.93 17.29
N HIS A 107 -14.95 16.99 16.16
CA HIS A 107 -15.43 15.84 15.38
C HIS A 107 -14.59 15.60 14.10
N TRP A 108 -13.27 15.57 14.26
CA TRP A 108 -12.27 15.41 13.20
C TRP A 108 -12.50 14.21 12.26
N MET A 109 -13.00 13.08 12.78
CA MET A 109 -13.27 11.85 12.02
C MET A 109 -14.28 12.06 10.87
N LEU A 110 -15.22 13.00 11.02
CA LEU A 110 -16.27 13.28 10.04
C LEU A 110 -15.73 14.11 8.85
N LEU A 111 -14.73 14.96 9.10
CA LEU A 111 -14.06 15.78 8.08
C LEU A 111 -12.97 15.03 7.32
N ILE A 112 -12.38 13.99 7.91
CA ILE A 112 -11.34 13.18 7.26
C ILE A 112 -11.87 12.52 5.97
N GLY A 113 -13.09 11.96 5.98
CA GLY A 113 -13.64 11.27 4.80
C GLY A 113 -13.65 12.14 3.52
N PRO A 114 -14.26 13.34 3.55
CA PRO A 114 -14.25 14.27 2.42
C PRO A 114 -12.84 14.74 2.04
N VAL A 115 -11.99 15.06 3.03
CA VAL A 115 -10.61 15.50 2.78
C VAL A 115 -9.80 14.41 2.06
N VAL A 116 -9.97 13.15 2.44
CA VAL A 116 -9.33 12.01 1.78
C VAL A 116 -9.79 11.87 0.34
N VAL A 117 -11.09 12.03 0.06
CA VAL A 117 -11.62 11.98 -1.31
C VAL A 117 -11.03 13.10 -2.16
N VAL A 118 -10.97 14.33 -1.63
CA VAL A 118 -10.38 15.48 -2.32
C VAL A 118 -8.89 15.25 -2.59
N ILE A 119 -8.12 14.80 -1.58
CA ILE A 119 -6.69 14.55 -1.76
C ILE A 119 -6.45 13.36 -2.71
N ALA A 120 -7.25 12.30 -2.64
CA ALA A 120 -7.15 11.17 -3.56
C ALA A 120 -7.47 11.59 -5.01
N MET A 121 -8.44 12.50 -5.22
CA MET A 121 -8.72 13.10 -6.53
C MET A 121 -7.57 13.97 -7.02
N LEU A 122 -6.95 14.76 -6.14
CA LEU A 122 -5.80 15.60 -6.48
C LEU A 122 -4.53 14.78 -6.76
N ALA A 123 -4.27 13.73 -5.98
CA ALA A 123 -3.16 12.79 -6.18
C ALA A 123 -3.32 12.01 -7.50
N ARG A 124 -4.56 11.76 -7.93
CA ARG A 124 -4.88 11.19 -9.25
C ARG A 124 -4.79 12.23 -10.38
N GLY A 125 -4.76 13.52 -10.05
CA GLY A 125 -4.87 14.66 -10.97
C GLY A 125 -3.60 15.50 -11.24
N GLY A 126 -2.48 15.38 -10.50
CA GLY A 126 -1.37 16.32 -10.72
C GLY A 126 0.03 15.91 -10.24
N TYR A 127 1.00 16.06 -11.15
CA TYR A 127 2.47 16.18 -10.94
C TYR A 127 3.35 14.93 -10.74
N GLY A 128 2.90 13.73 -11.14
CA GLY A 128 3.76 12.53 -11.16
C GLY A 128 3.91 11.84 -12.52
N ARG A 129 3.23 12.31 -13.57
CA ARG A 129 3.09 11.57 -14.83
C ARG A 129 4.34 11.58 -15.72
N SER A 130 5.33 12.46 -15.49
CA SER A 130 6.29 12.77 -16.55
C SER A 130 7.68 12.13 -16.49
N ARG A 131 8.29 11.77 -15.34
CA ARG A 131 9.68 11.26 -15.36
C ARG A 131 10.02 10.30 -14.22
N ALA A 132 9.74 9.01 -14.42
CA ALA A 132 10.62 7.90 -14.01
C ALA A 132 9.95 6.53 -14.21
N GLY A 133 10.03 6.01 -15.44
CA GLY A 133 10.25 4.59 -15.74
C GLY A 133 9.38 3.53 -15.05
N ARG A 134 8.40 3.02 -15.81
CA ARG A 134 7.93 1.62 -15.84
C ARG A 134 8.13 0.82 -14.54
N GLY A 135 7.08 0.80 -13.74
CA GLY A 135 6.73 -0.26 -12.79
C GLY A 135 5.23 -0.13 -12.59
N PRO A 136 4.41 -1.16 -12.85
CA PRO A 136 2.99 -0.95 -13.00
C PRO A 136 2.39 -0.55 -11.65
N ALA A 137 1.52 0.46 -11.71
CA ALA A 137 0.52 0.73 -10.71
C ALA A 137 -0.02 -0.61 -10.17
N GLY A 138 -0.13 -0.81 -8.86
CA GLY A 138 -0.89 0.10 -8.01
C GLY A 138 -2.37 0.18 -8.43
N GLN A 139 -2.80 -0.57 -9.45
CA GLN A 139 -4.19 -0.77 -9.83
C GLN A 139 -4.67 -2.09 -9.24
N ALA A 140 -5.42 -1.93 -8.14
CA ALA A 140 -6.55 -2.75 -7.75
C ALA A 140 -6.33 -4.26 -7.51
N PRO A 141 -6.05 -4.68 -6.26
CA PRO A 141 -6.43 -6.01 -5.80
C PRO A 141 -7.97 -6.23 -5.83
N ALA A 142 -8.76 -5.16 -5.99
CA ALA A 142 -10.22 -5.23 -6.00
C ALA A 142 -10.85 -5.73 -7.32
N GLN A 143 -10.14 -5.69 -8.46
CA GLN A 143 -10.78 -5.93 -9.77
C GLN A 143 -10.61 -7.37 -10.31
N LYS A 144 -9.54 -8.10 -9.95
CA LYS A 144 -9.36 -9.50 -10.38
C LYS A 144 -10.17 -10.51 -9.57
N ALA A 145 -10.56 -10.18 -8.33
CA ALA A 145 -11.45 -11.02 -7.52
C ALA A 145 -12.90 -11.03 -8.05
N GLN A 146 -13.31 -9.99 -8.79
CA GLN A 146 -14.66 -9.89 -9.35
C GLN A 146 -14.79 -10.59 -10.72
N ALA A 147 -13.73 -10.62 -11.54
CA ALA A 147 -13.76 -11.32 -12.84
C ALA A 147 -13.90 -12.85 -12.68
N SER A 148 -13.27 -13.45 -11.67
CA SER A 148 -13.38 -14.90 -11.41
C SER A 148 -14.77 -15.31 -10.89
N LYS A 149 -15.59 -14.38 -10.41
CA LYS A 149 -16.93 -14.68 -9.89
C LYS A 149 -18.02 -14.61 -10.99
N ALA A 150 -17.70 -14.04 -12.16
CA ALA A 150 -18.61 -13.97 -13.31
C ALA A 150 -18.58 -15.26 -14.15
N GLU A 151 -17.40 -15.84 -14.40
CA GLU A 151 -17.26 -17.10 -15.15
C GLU A 151 -17.94 -18.30 -14.46
N VAL A 152 -17.93 -18.35 -13.13
CA VAL A 152 -18.58 -19.43 -12.37
C VAL A 152 -20.12 -19.30 -12.38
N LYS A 153 -20.65 -18.11 -12.66
CA LYS A 153 -22.10 -17.88 -12.74
C LYS A 153 -22.68 -18.18 -14.13
N GLU A 154 -21.87 -18.08 -15.19
CA GLU A 154 -22.29 -18.47 -16.56
C GLU A 154 -22.16 -19.96 -16.83
N ALA A 155 -21.27 -20.67 -16.13
CA ALA A 155 -21.13 -22.13 -16.24
C ALA A 155 -22.16 -22.93 -15.40
N SER A 156 -23.10 -22.25 -14.74
CA SER A 156 -24.11 -22.86 -13.86
C SER A 156 -25.55 -22.49 -14.23
N VAL A 157 -25.79 -22.03 -15.47
CA VAL A 157 -27.13 -21.87 -16.08
C VAL A 157 -27.20 -22.69 -17.36
#